data_AF-A0A3P1VGT4-F1
#
_entry.id   AF-A0A3P1VGT4-F1
#
_cell.length_a   1.000
_cell.length_b   1.000
_cell.length_c   1.000
_cell.angle_alpha   90.00
_cell.angle_beta   90.00
_cell.angle_gamma   90.00
#
_symmetry.space_group_name_H-M   'P 1'
#
loop_
_entity.id
_entity.type
_entity.pdbx_description
1 polymer ?
#
loop_
_entity_poly.entity_id
_entity_poly.type
_entity_poly.pdbx_seq_one_letter_code
_entity_poly.pdbx_strand_id
1 'polypeptide(L)' 'MASRVLIKNPKNRRQAWFVLPLYFGRLSHIGLTGSYDEEIQIVDYEGTSFIGYGLFTVADLEQLNRQEEG' A
#
# COMPACT_ATOMS: atom_id res chain seq x y z
N MET A 1 -4.27 -10.88 -13.87
CA MET A 1 -3.07 -10.87 -13.00
C MET A 1 -3.44 -10.08 -11.77
N ALA A 2 -3.03 -10.50 -10.57
CA ALA A 2 -3.33 -9.74 -9.37
C ALA A 2 -2.42 -8.51 -9.30
N SER A 3 -3.00 -7.33 -9.11
CA SER A 3 -2.26 -6.09 -8.96
C SER A 3 -1.41 -6.12 -7.68
N ARG A 4 -0.21 -5.55 -7.73
CA ARG A 4 0.70 -5.48 -6.59
C ARG A 4 1.38 -4.12 -6.51
N VAL A 5 1.58 -3.66 -5.28
CA VAL A 5 2.12 -2.34 -4.95
C VAL A 5 3.35 -2.50 -4.07
N LEU A 6 4.43 -1.78 -4.39
CA LEU A 6 5.62 -1.70 -3.55
C LEU A 6 5.45 -0.56 -2.57
N ILE A 7 5.24 -0.90 -1.31
CA ILE A 7 5.03 0.06 -0.24
C ILE A 7 6.28 0.14 0.61
N LYS A 8 6.72 1.37 0.87
CA LYS A 8 7.81 1.71 1.78
C LYS A 8 7.26 2.45 3.00
N ASN A 9 7.73 2.06 4.18
CA ASN A 9 7.50 2.80 5.40
C ASN A 9 8.48 4.00 5.45
N PRO A 10 7.99 5.26 5.41
CA PRO A 10 8.86 6.43 5.39
C PRO A 10 9.67 6.59 6.69
N LYS A 11 9.19 6.06 7.82
CA LYS A 11 9.82 6.21 9.14
C LYS A 11 11.07 5.36 9.31
N ASN A 12 11.06 4.13 8.79
CA ASN A 12 12.17 3.17 8.97
C ASN A 12 12.81 2.70 7.65
N ARG A 13 12.33 3.19 6.50
CA ARG A 13 12.79 2.87 5.14
C ARG A 13 12.63 1.40 4.71
N ARG A 14 11.94 0.55 5.49
CA ARG A 14 11.60 -0.82 5.07
C ARG A 14 10.54 -0.78 3.97
N GLN A 15 10.62 -1.72 3.03
CA GLN A 15 9.66 -1.82 1.93
C GLN A 15 9.38 -3.27 1.57
N ALA A 16 8.20 -3.53 1.03
CA ALA A 16 7.79 -4.84 0.55
C ALA A 16 6.70 -4.73 -0.53
N TRP A 17 6.61 -5.74 -1.37
CA TRP A 17 5.51 -5.90 -2.32
C TRP A 17 4.28 -6.46 -1.62
N PHE A 18 3.13 -5.88 -1.93
CA PHE A 18 1.83 -6.29 -1.41
C PHE A 18 0.86 -6.52 -2.56
N VAL A 19 0.11 -7.62 -2.51
CA VAL A 19 -0.94 -7.93 -3.49
C VAL A 19 -2.24 -7.24 -3.07
N LEU A 20 -2.98 -6.72 -4.05
CA LEU A 20 -4.28 -6.09 -3.85
C LEU A 20 -5.43 -7.10 -4.09
N PRO A 21 -6.57 -6.97 -3.39
CA PRO A 21 -6.79 -6.04 -2.27
C PRO A 21 -5.95 -6.41 -1.04
N LEU A 22 -5.38 -5.39 -0.41
CA LEU A 22 -4.42 -5.53 0.69
C LEU A 22 -5.14 -5.48 2.04
N TYR A 23 -5.02 -6.56 2.83
CA TYR A 23 -5.32 -6.51 4.25
C TYR A 23 -4.24 -5.72 5.02
N PHE A 24 -4.58 -4.57 5.60
CA PHE A 24 -3.62 -3.63 6.20
C PHE A 24 -2.81 -4.19 7.37
N GLY A 25 -3.30 -5.23 8.07
CA GLY A 25 -2.50 -5.92 9.08
C GLY A 25 -1.18 -6.51 8.53
N ARG A 26 -1.06 -6.72 7.21
CA ARG A 26 0.18 -7.16 6.54
C ARG A 26 1.26 -6.08 6.51
N LEU A 27 0.92 -4.81 6.70
CA LEU A 27 1.89 -3.70 6.75
C LEU A 27 2.83 -3.79 7.96
N SER A 28 2.49 -4.61 8.97
CA SER A 28 3.40 -5.01 10.06
C SER A 28 4.72 -5.60 9.56
N HIS A 29 4.74 -6.21 8.38
CA HIS A 29 5.97 -6.72 7.74
C HIS A 29 7.01 -5.61 7.50
N ILE A 30 6.56 -4.37 7.26
CA ILE A 30 7.42 -3.19 7.08
C ILE A 30 7.40 -2.27 8.31
N GLY A 31 6.87 -2.75 9.45
CA GLY A 31 6.87 -2.04 10.73
C GLY A 31 5.84 -0.91 10.82
N LEU A 32 4.73 -1.02 10.09
CA LEU A 32 3.54 -0.19 10.28
C LEU A 32 2.49 -0.99 11.06
N THR A 33 1.59 -0.32 11.76
CA THR A 33 0.47 -0.97 12.46
C THR A 33 -0.69 -1.31 11.53
N GLY A 34 -0.80 -0.62 10.39
CA GLY A 34 -1.96 -0.65 9.52
C GLY A 34 -3.06 0.33 9.94
N SER A 35 -2.74 1.31 10.79
CA SER A 35 -3.67 2.37 11.17
C SER A 35 -3.91 3.30 9.98
N TYR A 36 -5.16 3.74 9.80
CA TYR A 36 -5.57 4.61 8.70
C TYR A 36 -4.77 5.92 8.62
N ASP A 37 -4.30 6.43 9.76
CA ASP A 37 -3.51 7.67 9.87
C ASP A 37 -2.01 7.47 9.59
N GLU A 38 -1.54 6.24 9.38
CA GLU A 38 -0.12 5.99 9.09
C GLU A 38 0.24 6.42 7.67
N GLU A 39 1.34 7.16 7.56
CA GLU A 39 1.93 7.49 6.27
C GLU A 39 2.69 6.30 5.69
N ILE A 40 2.52 6.13 4.38
CA ILE A 40 3.21 5.17 3.56
C ILE A 40 3.78 5.87 2.33
N GLN A 41 4.74 5.23 1.67
CA GLN A 41 5.23 5.67 0.38
C GLN A 41 4.99 4.58 -0.67
N ILE A 42 4.26 4.90 -1.73
CA ILE A 42 4.16 4.03 -2.91
C ILE A 42 5.35 4.32 -3.81
N VAL A 43 6.18 3.30 -4.02
CA VAL A 43 7.46 3.42 -4.74
C VAL A 43 7.37 2.81 -6.14
N ASP A 44 6.60 1.74 -6.28
CA ASP A 44 6.46 1.00 -7.54
C ASP A 44 5.12 0.27 -7.58
N TYR A 45 4.67 -0.12 -8.77
CA TYR A 45 3.37 -0.71 -8.98
C TYR A 45 3.35 -1.63 -10.21
N GLU A 46 2.66 -2.76 -10.10
CA GLU A 46 2.38 -3.66 -11.23
C GLU A 46 0.90 -4.05 -11.24
N GLY A 47 0.20 -3.79 -12.34
CA GLY A 47 -1.22 -4.15 -12.47
C GLY A 47 -2.02 -3.10 -13.25
N THR A 48 -3.32 -3.07 -13.03
CA THR A 48 -4.27 -2.19 -13.74
C THR A 48 -4.76 -1.00 -12.89
N SER A 49 -4.92 -1.15 -11.58
CA SER A 49 -5.40 -0.07 -10.68
C SER A 49 -4.26 0.72 -10.05
N PHE A 50 -4.11 1.99 -10.41
CA PHE A 50 -2.98 2.81 -9.97
C PHE A 50 -3.45 4.12 -9.33
N ILE A 51 -2.92 4.43 -8.14
CA ILE A 51 -3.25 5.65 -7.37
C ILE A 51 -2.16 6.73 -7.44
N GLY A 52 -0.97 6.41 -7.98
CA GLY A 52 0.17 7.31 -8.03
C GLY A 52 1.40 6.81 -7.27
N TYR A 53 2.52 7.50 -7.46
CA TYR A 53 3.75 7.33 -6.66
C TYR A 53 3.91 8.52 -5.71
N GLY A 54 4.40 8.28 -4.49
CA GLY A 54 4.57 9.35 -3.50
C GLY A 54 4.12 8.95 -2.10
N LEU A 55 3.95 9.97 -1.24
CA LEU A 55 3.45 9.81 0.13
C LEU A 55 1.93 9.76 0.13
N PHE A 56 1.39 8.79 0.85
CA PHE A 56 -0.04 8.55 1.03
C PHE A 56 -0.31 8.15 2.47
N THR A 57 -1.58 8.12 2.85
CA THR A 57 -2.03 7.48 4.09
C THR A 57 -2.48 6.04 3.83
N VAL A 58 -2.55 5.21 4.87
CA VAL A 58 -3.18 3.88 4.75
C VAL A 58 -4.65 4.01 4.33
N ALA A 59 -5.35 5.08 4.69
CA ALA A 59 -6.70 5.34 4.20
C ALA A 59 -6.80 5.50 2.68
N ASP A 60 -5.78 6.06 2.04
CA ASP A 60 -5.74 6.17 0.58
C ASP A 60 -5.59 4.78 -0.08
N LEU A 61 -4.89 3.83 0.54
CA LEU A 61 -4.84 2.44 0.06
C LEU A 61 -6.21 1.77 0.04
N GLU A 62 -7.14 2.20 0.89
CA GLU A 62 -8.48 1.59 0.89
C GLU A 62 -9.25 1.95 -0.37
N GLN A 63 -9.02 3.15 -0.92
CA GLN A 63 -9.55 3.52 -2.23
C GLN A 63 -8.97 2.60 -3.32
N LEU A 64 -7.69 2.26 -3.22
CA LEU A 64 -7.03 1.33 -4.14
C LEU A 64 -7.59 -0.09 -4.05
N ASN A 65 -7.84 -0.60 -2.82
CA ASN A 65 -8.52 -1.88 -2.63
C ASN A 65 -9.92 -1.87 -3.27
N ARG A 66 -10.70 -0.81 -3.06
CA ARG A 66 -12.05 -0.68 -3.64
C ARG A 66 -12.06 -0.67 -5.17
N GLN A 67 -11.01 -0.16 -5.81
CA GLN A 67 -10.88 -0.20 -7.28
C GLN A 67 -10.62 -1.61 -7.81
N GLU A 68 -9.87 -2.43 -7.07
CA GLU A 68 -9.58 -3.83 -7.43
C GLU A 68 -10.74 -4.79 -7.10
N GLU A 69 -11.55 -4.46 -6.09
CA GLU A 69 -12.77 -5.20 -5.73
C GLU A 69 -13.96 -4.89 -6.67
N GLY A 70 -13.78 -4.00 -7.65
CA GLY A 70 -14.81 -3.52 -8.59
C GLY A 70 -15.51 -4.59 -9.41
#